data_AF-A0A7Z9NSL2-F1
#
_entry.id   AF-A0A7Z9NSL2-F1
#
_cell.length_a   1.000
_cell.length_b   1.000
_cell.length_c   1.000
_cell.angle_alpha   90.00
_cell.angle_beta   90.00
_cell.angle_gamma   90.00
#
_symmetry.space_group_name_H-M   'P 1'
#
loop_
_entity.id
_entity.type
_entity.pdbx_description
1 polymer ?
#
loop_
_entity_poly.entity_id
_entity_poly.type
_entity_poly.pdbx_seq_one_letter_code
_entity_poly.pdbx_strand_id
1 'polypeptide(L)'
;MDIIADTNIFLAIALNEPEKEQIIQLTSGVNVIAPEILPYEIGNALSAMIKRKQITYDEAWSAQKTATSIPVRLVGVDIQQSLIIAIDYNIYAYDAYFFRCAIYLNKPLMTLDKRLQKVADKLNIQVLA
;
A
#
# COMPACT_ATOMS: atom_id res chain seq x y z
N MET A 1 16.59 4.09 6.09
CA MET A 1 15.99 2.76 5.89
C MET A 1 14.90 2.91 4.84
N ASP A 2 14.62 1.87 4.05
CA ASP A 2 13.56 1.94 3.04
C ASP A 2 12.47 0.93 3.39
N ILE A 3 11.22 1.29 3.12
CA ILE A 3 10.06 0.43 3.37
C ILE A 3 9.19 0.35 2.11
N ILE A 4 8.53 -0.78 1.90
CA ILE A 4 7.43 -0.86 0.94
C ILE A 4 6.15 -0.48 1.68
N ALA A 5 5.39 0.50 1.19
CA ALA A 5 4.08 0.83 1.75
C ALA A 5 2.98 0.46 0.77
N ASP A 6 1.94 -0.22 1.26
CA ASP A 6 0.77 -0.54 0.44
C ASP A 6 -0.21 0.64 0.32
N THR A 7 -1.23 0.48 -0.53
CA THR A 7 -2.24 1.51 -0.78
C THR A 7 -2.98 1.97 0.49
N ASN A 8 -3.27 1.07 1.44
CA ASN A 8 -4.05 1.43 2.62
C ASN A 8 -3.29 2.36 3.57
N ILE A 9 -1.96 2.31 3.58
CA ILE A 9 -1.12 3.23 4.36
C ILE A 9 -1.32 4.68 3.89
N PHE A 10 -1.33 4.91 2.58
CA PHE A 10 -1.55 6.26 2.03
C PHE A 10 -2.96 6.77 2.31
N LEU A 11 -3.96 5.89 2.19
CA LEU A 11 -5.36 6.23 2.45
C LEU A 11 -5.59 6.54 3.94
N ALA A 12 -4.99 5.77 4.85
CA ALA A 12 -5.08 6.01 6.28
C ALA A 12 -4.58 7.39 6.67
N ILE A 13 -3.43 7.82 6.11
CA ILE A 13 -2.94 9.18 6.30
C ILE A 13 -3.90 10.21 5.69
N ALA A 14 -4.33 9.99 4.44
CA ALA A 14 -5.10 10.96 3.67
C ALA A 14 -6.53 11.18 4.21
N LEU A 15 -7.11 10.17 4.83
CA LEU A 15 -8.46 10.20 5.41
C LEU A 15 -8.46 10.48 6.91
N ASN A 16 -7.29 10.72 7.52
CA ASN A 16 -7.13 10.91 8.97
C ASN A 16 -7.68 9.73 9.79
N GLU A 17 -7.41 8.51 9.34
CA GLU A 17 -7.73 7.30 10.11
C GLU A 17 -6.94 7.27 11.44
N PRO A 18 -7.41 6.55 12.47
CA PRO A 18 -6.76 6.49 13.78
C PRO A 18 -5.28 6.08 13.75
N GLU A 19 -4.88 5.26 12.77
CA GLU A 19 -3.52 4.76 12.61
C GLU A 19 -2.54 5.82 12.08
N LYS A 20 -3.03 6.98 11.61
CA LYS A 20 -2.20 8.02 10.98
C LYS A 20 -0.97 8.41 11.79
N GLU A 21 -1.12 8.65 13.09
CA GLU A 21 0.00 9.09 13.94
C GLU A 21 1.08 8.01 14.04
N GLN A 22 0.67 6.75 14.24
CA GLN A 22 1.57 5.61 14.26
C GLN A 22 2.29 5.43 12.92
N ILE A 23 1.56 5.57 11.81
CA ILE A 23 2.17 5.49 10.46
C ILE A 23 3.23 6.57 10.28
N ILE A 24 2.95 7.82 10.66
CA ILE A 24 3.91 8.92 10.55
C ILE A 24 5.16 8.67 11.40
N GLN A 25 5.00 8.13 12.61
CA GLN A 25 6.13 7.78 13.46
C GLN A 25 7.00 6.69 12.85
N LEU A 26 6.40 5.61 12.34
CA LEU A 26 7.11 4.50 11.69
C LEU A 26 7.75 4.90 10.37
N THR A 27 7.22 5.93 9.70
CA THR A 27 7.72 6.45 8.42
C THR A 27 8.64 7.67 8.56
N SER A 28 8.93 8.11 9.79
CA SER A 28 9.82 9.26 10.01
C SER A 28 11.28 8.90 9.69
N GLY A 29 11.89 9.63 8.75
CA GLY A 29 13.29 9.42 8.35
C GLY A 29 13.54 8.17 7.51
N VAL A 30 12.49 7.54 6.95
CA VAL A 30 12.62 6.42 6.02
C VAL A 30 12.16 6.79 4.61
N ASN A 31 12.72 6.14 3.60
CA ASN A 31 12.25 6.31 2.23
C ASN A 31 11.11 5.33 1.96
N VAL A 32 9.95 5.85 1.59
CA VAL A 32 8.79 5.03 1.20
C VAL A 32 8.92 4.66 -0.28
N ILE A 33 8.71 3.39 -0.59
CA ILE A 33 8.74 2.82 -1.94
C ILE A 33 7.40 2.11 -2.20
N ALA A 34 6.90 2.20 -3.43
CA ALA A 34 5.71 1.47 -3.85
C ALA A 34 5.80 1.09 -5.34
N PRO A 35 5.07 0.06 -5.80
CA PRO A 35 4.90 -0.21 -7.22
C PRO A 35 4.23 0.99 -7.92
N GLU A 36 4.57 1.21 -9.19
CA GLU A 36 4.03 2.31 -10.03
C GLU A 36 2.50 2.28 -10.20
N ILE A 37 1.86 1.18 -9.84
CA ILE A 37 0.40 1.02 -9.85
C ILE A 37 -0.30 1.78 -8.71
N LEU A 38 0.44 2.19 -7.66
CA LEU A 38 -0.11 2.83 -6.45
C LEU A 38 -1.13 3.96 -6.76
N PRO A 39 -0.87 4.93 -7.66
CA PRO A 39 -1.83 6.00 -7.95
C PRO A 39 -3.17 5.49 -8.49
N TYR A 40 -3.14 4.41 -9.27
CA TYR A 40 -4.35 3.78 -9.83
C TYR A 40 -5.14 3.07 -8.74
N GLU A 41 -4.46 2.43 -7.79
CA GLU A 41 -5.11 1.80 -6.64
C GLU A 41 -5.72 2.82 -5.68
N ILE A 42 -5.05 3.96 -5.42
CA ILE A 42 -5.63 5.07 -4.67
C ILE A 42 -6.93 5.53 -5.32
N GLY A 43 -6.92 5.76 -6.64
CA GLY A 43 -8.12 6.17 -7.38
C GLY A 43 -9.24 5.13 -7.31
N ASN A 44 -8.90 3.85 -7.49
CA ASN A 44 -9.88 2.77 -7.41
C ASN A 44 -10.49 2.66 -6.01
N ALA A 45 -9.67 2.70 -4.96
CA ALA A 45 -10.10 2.62 -3.58
C ALA A 45 -11.07 3.76 -3.20
N LEU A 46 -10.70 5.01 -3.51
CA LEU A 46 -11.57 6.16 -3.27
C LEU A 46 -12.90 6.05 -4.04
N SER A 47 -12.86 5.60 -5.30
CA SER A 47 -14.09 5.38 -6.08
C SER A 47 -14.97 4.29 -5.46
N ALA A 48 -14.38 3.24 -4.89
CA ALA A 48 -15.10 2.16 -4.23
C ALA A 48 -15.74 2.65 -2.92
N MET A 49 -15.05 3.48 -2.14
CA MET A 49 -15.57 4.07 -0.91
C MET A 49 -16.77 4.99 -1.18
N ILE A 50 -16.72 5.80 -2.25
CA ILE A 50 -17.86 6.60 -2.72
C ILE A 50 -19.06 5.70 -3.08
N LYS A 51 -18.83 4.64 -3.88
CA LYS A 51 -19.89 3.69 -4.27
C LYS A 51 -20.54 3.02 -3.06
N ARG A 52 -19.76 2.78 -2.00
CA ARG A 52 -20.20 2.21 -0.73
C ARG A 52 -20.78 3.27 0.24
N LYS A 53 -20.86 4.54 -0.17
CA LYS A 53 -21.35 5.68 0.64
C LYS A 53 -20.58 5.87 1.95
N GLN A 54 -19.28 5.56 1.96
CA GLN A 54 -18.41 5.69 3.14
C GLN A 54 -17.79 7.09 3.26
N ILE A 55 -17.61 7.77 2.14
CA ILE A 55 -17.07 9.13 2.05
C ILE A 55 -17.88 9.94 1.04
N THR A 56 -17.74 11.25 1.09
CA THR A 56 -18.29 12.24 0.16
C THR A 56 -17.33 12.52 -0.99
N TYR A 57 -17.84 13.15 -2.05
CA TYR A 57 -17.03 13.54 -3.21
C TYR A 57 -15.87 14.47 -2.82
N ASP A 58 -16.13 15.44 -1.94
CA ASP A 58 -15.11 16.40 -1.47
C ASP A 58 -14.05 15.72 -0.62
N GLU A 59 -14.44 14.78 0.25
CA GLU A 59 -13.49 13.95 1.02
C GLU A 59 -12.62 13.10 0.10
N ALA A 60 -13.20 12.46 -0.93
CA ALA A 60 -12.43 11.68 -1.90
C ALA A 60 -11.42 12.54 -2.67
N TRP A 61 -11.82 13.74 -3.12
CA TRP A 61 -10.93 14.66 -3.82
C TRP A 61 -9.79 15.16 -2.91
N SER A 62 -10.12 15.53 -1.69
CA SER A 62 -9.14 15.96 -0.68
C SER A 62 -8.15 14.84 -0.34
N ALA A 63 -8.66 13.62 -0.14
CA ALA A 63 -7.85 12.44 0.15
C ALA A 63 -6.93 12.09 -1.02
N GLN A 64 -7.42 12.14 -2.27
CA GLN A 64 -6.58 11.89 -3.45
C GLN A 64 -5.41 12.88 -3.53
N LYS A 65 -5.70 14.17 -3.32
CA LYS A 65 -4.68 15.23 -3.34
C LYS A 65 -3.65 15.04 -2.23
N THR A 66 -4.11 14.68 -1.04
CA THR A 66 -3.25 14.41 0.11
C THR A 66 -2.37 13.19 -0.15
N ALA A 67 -2.95 12.06 -0.55
CA ALA A 67 -2.22 10.83 -0.82
C ALA A 67 -1.14 10.99 -1.89
N THR A 68 -1.42 11.74 -2.96
CA THR A 68 -0.46 12.02 -4.04
C THR A 68 0.64 13.01 -3.67
N SER A 69 0.48 13.77 -2.59
CA SER A 69 1.51 14.66 -2.06
C SER A 69 2.50 13.97 -1.12
N ILE A 70 2.20 12.75 -0.66
CA ILE A 70 3.09 11.97 0.20
C ILE A 70 4.32 11.56 -0.62
N PRO A 71 5.55 11.87 -0.17
CA PRO A 71 6.75 11.46 -0.90
C PRO A 71 6.87 9.93 -0.96
N VAL A 72 6.88 9.39 -2.18
CA VAL A 72 7.06 7.97 -2.45
C VAL A 72 7.89 7.77 -3.71
N ARG A 73 8.83 6.82 -3.66
CA ARG A 73 9.56 6.37 -4.84
C ARG A 73 8.78 5.26 -5.53
N LEU A 74 8.21 5.56 -6.69
CA LEU A 74 7.55 4.55 -7.52
C LEU A 74 8.59 3.71 -8.26
N VAL A 75 8.37 2.40 -8.30
CA VAL A 75 9.22 1.45 -9.03
C VAL A 75 8.38 0.55 -9.94
N GLY A 76 8.94 0.20 -11.10
CA GLY A 76 8.35 -0.81 -11.97
C GLY A 76 8.34 -2.18 -11.30
N VAL A 77 7.37 -3.01 -11.66
CA VAL A 77 7.16 -4.34 -11.08
C VAL A 77 7.20 -5.44 -12.15
N ASP A 78 7.79 -6.58 -11.80
CA ASP A 78 7.76 -7.78 -12.63
C ASP A 78 6.39 -8.44 -12.52
N ILE A 79 5.55 -8.25 -13.55
CA ILE A 79 4.17 -8.76 -13.60
C ILE A 79 4.15 -10.29 -13.56
N GLN A 80 5.08 -10.96 -14.25
CA GLN A 80 5.10 -12.42 -14.32
C GLN A 80 5.38 -13.02 -12.94
N GLN A 81 6.39 -12.52 -12.24
CA GLN A 81 6.70 -12.97 -10.89
C GLN A 81 5.61 -12.61 -9.88
N SER A 82 4.97 -11.45 -10.05
CA SER A 82 3.84 -11.05 -9.21
C SER A 82 2.62 -11.95 -9.41
N LEU A 83 2.36 -12.39 -10.65
CA LEU A 83 1.28 -13.34 -10.94
C LEU A 83 1.52 -14.69 -10.29
N ILE A 84 2.77 -15.17 -10.24
CA ILE A 84 3.12 -16.41 -9.54
C ILE A 84 2.78 -16.28 -8.04
N ILE A 85 3.22 -15.19 -7.40
CA ILE A 85 2.89 -14.91 -5.99
C ILE A 85 1.36 -14.85 -5.80
N ALA A 86 0.63 -14.20 -6.70
CA ALA A 86 -0.81 -14.07 -6.61
C ALA A 86 -1.53 -15.44 -6.62
N ILE A 87 -1.10 -16.34 -7.50
CA ILE A 87 -1.66 -17.69 -7.63
C ILE A 87 -1.29 -18.55 -6.41
N ASP A 88 -0.01 -18.59 -6.04
CA ASP A 88 0.49 -19.45 -4.96
C ASP A 88 -0.13 -19.12 -3.60
N TYR A 89 -0.43 -17.83 -3.37
CA TYR A 89 -0.99 -17.33 -2.11
C TYR A 89 -2.47 -16.99 -2.17
N ASN A 90 -3.14 -17.23 -3.31
CA ASN A 90 -4.56 -16.95 -3.55
C ASN A 90 -4.95 -15.49 -3.19
N ILE A 91 -4.19 -14.54 -3.73
CA ILE A 91 -4.42 -13.09 -3.58
C ILE A 91 -4.56 -12.42 -4.96
N TYR A 92 -4.95 -11.14 -4.98
CA TYR A 92 -5.00 -10.39 -6.23
C TYR A 92 -3.59 -9.97 -6.66
N ALA A 93 -3.39 -9.81 -7.97
CA ALA A 93 -2.13 -9.33 -8.53
C ALA A 93 -1.73 -7.95 -7.99
N TYR A 94 -2.70 -7.08 -7.71
CA TYR A 94 -2.46 -5.78 -7.07
C TYR A 94 -1.71 -5.91 -5.75
N ASP A 95 -2.19 -6.76 -4.85
CA ASP A 95 -1.53 -7.07 -3.58
C ASP A 95 -0.13 -7.69 -3.82
N ALA A 96 -0.04 -8.59 -4.80
CA ALA A 96 1.20 -9.27 -5.14
C ALA A 96 2.30 -8.33 -5.67
N TYR A 97 1.95 -7.19 -6.28
CA TYR A 97 2.93 -6.21 -6.73
C TYR A 97 3.74 -5.63 -5.56
N PHE A 98 3.10 -5.37 -4.42
CA PHE A 98 3.79 -4.90 -3.22
C PHE A 98 4.72 -5.97 -2.65
N PHE A 99 4.27 -7.22 -2.58
CA PHE A 99 5.13 -8.33 -2.16
C PHE A 99 6.32 -8.51 -3.11
N ARG A 100 6.11 -8.40 -4.42
CA ARG A 100 7.19 -8.51 -5.39
C ARG A 100 8.23 -7.42 -5.18
N CYS A 101 7.82 -6.18 -4.92
CA CYS A 101 8.72 -5.09 -4.56
C CYS A 101 9.50 -5.37 -3.27
N ALA A 102 8.82 -5.84 -2.22
CA ALA A 102 9.43 -6.15 -0.92
C ALA A 102 10.51 -7.24 -1.05
N ILE A 103 10.19 -8.31 -1.77
CA ILE A 103 11.12 -9.42 -2.05
C ILE A 103 12.30 -8.95 -2.89
N TYR A 104 12.05 -8.22 -3.99
CA TYR A 104 13.10 -7.79 -4.90
C TYR A 104 14.11 -6.84 -4.25
N LEU A 105 13.62 -5.92 -3.41
CA LEU A 105 14.45 -4.91 -2.76
C LEU A 105 14.93 -5.34 -1.37
N ASN A 106 14.51 -6.52 -0.91
CA ASN A 106 14.75 -7.04 0.44
C ASN A 106 14.40 -6.01 1.53
N LYS A 107 13.16 -5.50 1.48
CA LYS A 107 12.65 -4.45 2.38
C LYS A 107 11.40 -4.93 3.12
N PRO A 108 11.14 -4.41 4.34
CA PRO A 108 9.89 -4.69 5.05
C PRO A 108 8.69 -4.12 4.29
N LEU A 109 7.53 -4.72 4.55
CA LEU A 109 6.22 -4.26 4.06
C LEU A 109 5.46 -3.58 5.18
N MET A 110 4.90 -2.41 4.90
CA MET A 110 3.97 -1.70 5.76
C MET A 110 2.56 -1.84 5.20
N THR A 111 1.67 -2.41 6.01
CA THR A 111 0.28 -2.70 5.61
C THR A 111 -0.63 -2.82 6.84
N LEU A 112 -1.82 -2.21 6.78
CA LEU A 112 -2.87 -2.41 7.78
C LEU A 112 -3.77 -3.63 7.47
N ASP A 113 -3.62 -4.24 6.29
CA ASP A 113 -4.44 -5.38 5.89
C ASP A 113 -3.93 -6.67 6.56
N LYS A 114 -4.66 -7.14 7.58
CA LYS A 114 -4.37 -8.38 8.32
C LYS A 114 -4.27 -9.62 7.43
N ARG A 115 -4.93 -9.65 6.27
CA ARG A 115 -4.78 -10.74 5.29
C ARG A 115 -3.41 -10.67 4.63
N LEU A 116 -2.95 -9.48 4.25
CA LEU A 116 -1.63 -9.29 3.65
C LEU A 116 -0.52 -9.53 4.65
N GLN A 117 -0.69 -9.14 5.92
CA GLN A 117 0.27 -9.45 6.98
C GLN A 117 0.53 -10.98 7.08
N LYS A 118 -0.53 -11.80 7.06
CA LYS A 118 -0.41 -13.27 7.08
C LYS A 118 0.31 -13.84 5.85
N VAL A 119 0.18 -13.19 4.69
CA VAL A 119 0.88 -13.61 3.47
C VAL A 119 2.35 -13.19 3.53
N ALA A 120 2.64 -11.99 4.05
CA ALA A 120 3.99 -11.51 4.30
C ALA A 120 4.77 -12.48 5.20
N ASP A 121 4.14 -12.96 6.28
CA ASP A 121 4.74 -13.95 7.18
C ASP A 121 5.16 -15.23 6.44
N LYS A 122 4.29 -15.76 5.57
CA LYS A 122 4.59 -16.96 4.77
C LYS A 122 5.71 -16.72 3.75
N LEU A 123 5.84 -15.47 3.26
CA LEU A 123 6.89 -15.03 2.36
C LEU A 123 8.18 -14.63 3.09
N ASN A 124 8.22 -14.72 4.42
CA ASN A 124 9.33 -14.26 5.28
C ASN A 124 9.66 -12.77 5.10
N ILE A 125 8.64 -11.94 4.86
CA ILE A 125 8.76 -10.49 4.75
C ILE A 125 8.43 -9.89 6.12
N GLN A 126 9.33 -9.06 6.66
CA GLN A 126 9.05 -8.31 7.88
C GLN A 126 7.88 -7.34 7.67
N VAL A 127 6.88 -7.39 8.55
CA VAL A 127 5.74 -6.48 8.55
C VAL A 127 5.95 -5.34 9.54
N LEU A 128 5.60 -4.12 9.13
CA LEU A 128 5.41 -2.96 9.99
C LEU A 128 3.92 -2.60 9.99
N ALA A 129 3.27 -2.60 11.15
CA ALA A 129 1.84 -2.32 11.29
C ALA A 129 1.57 -1.52 12.57
#